data_AF-A0A3N5IK17-F1
#
_entry.id   AF-A0A3N5IK17-F1
#
_cell.length_a   1.000
_cell.length_b   1.000
_cell.length_c   1.000
_cell.angle_alpha   90.00
_cell.angle_beta   90.00
_cell.angle_gamma   90.00
#
_symmetry.space_group_name_H-M   'P 1'
#
loop_
_entity.id
_entity.type
_entity.pdbx_description
1 polymer ?
#
loop_
_entity_poly.entity_id
_entity_poly.type
_entity_poly.pdbx_seq_one_letter_code
_entity_poly.pdbx_strand_id
1 'polypeptide(L)' 'MKKVPPGYPVILMDHQPFRLAEAQRQGVGLQLSGHTHNGQLFPINFVVGWIYENPWGYLKKGGHPVLCLLRLRHLG' A
#
# COMPACT_ATOMS: atom_id res chain seq x y z
N MET A 1 -5.30 17.54 -3.95
CA MET A 1 -3.84 17.75 -3.76
C MET A 1 -3.45 19.11 -4.32
N LYS A 2 -2.51 19.83 -3.68
CA LYS A 2 -1.82 20.95 -4.37
C LYS A 2 -1.06 20.38 -5.56
N LYS A 3 -1.06 21.08 -6.70
CA LYS A 3 -0.31 20.65 -7.89
C LYS A 3 1.18 20.63 -7.57
N VAL A 4 1.80 19.47 -7.76
CA VAL A 4 3.25 19.33 -7.76
C VAL A 4 3.77 19.87 -9.10
N PRO A 5 4.89 20.62 -9.12
CA PRO A 5 5.48 21.10 -10.36
C PRO A 5 5.78 19.94 -11.34
N PRO A 6 5.67 20.17 -12.66
CA PRO A 6 6.01 19.15 -13.66
C PRO A 6 7.44 18.63 -13.48
N GLY A 7 7.64 17.33 -13.71
CA GLY A 7 8.97 16.68 -13.66
C GLY A 7 9.43 16.22 -12.28
N TYR A 8 8.68 16.51 -11.21
CA TYR A 8 8.98 16.01 -9.86
C TYR A 8 8.27 14.69 -9.57
N PRO A 9 8.91 13.76 -8.84
CA PRO A 9 8.26 12.53 -8.39
C PRO A 9 7.20 12.85 -7.34
N VAL A 10 6.04 12.19 -7.45
CA VAL A 10 4.96 12.28 -6.46
C VAL A 10 4.93 10.98 -5.67
N ILE A 11 5.21 11.07 -4.37
CA ILE A 11 5.18 9.93 -3.45
C ILE A 11 4.01 10.12 -2.49
N LEU A 12 3.13 9.12 -2.42
CA LEU A 12 2.04 9.07 -1.44
C LEU A 12 2.48 8.23 -0.25
N MET A 13 2.37 8.78 0.96
CA MET A 13 2.50 8.02 2.20
C MET A 13 1.13 7.91 2.85
N ASP A 14 0.60 6.69 2.92
CA ASP A 14 -0.71 6.43 3.49
C ASP A 14 -0.64 5.23 4.44
N HIS A 15 -1.11 5.36 5.68
CA HIS A 15 -1.15 4.26 6.63
C HIS A 15 -2.20 3.19 6.27
N GLN A 16 -3.00 3.36 5.22
CA GLN A 16 -3.86 2.31 4.74
C GLN A 16 -3.70 2.14 3.22
N PRO A 17 -3.41 0.92 2.72
CA PRO A 17 -3.28 0.67 1.29
C PRO A 17 -4.66 0.51 0.62
N PHE A 18 -5.53 1.49 0.83
CA PHE A 18 -6.83 1.57 0.16
C PHE A 18 -6.78 2.51 -1.04
N ARG A 19 -7.78 2.40 -1.93
CA ARG A 19 -8.01 3.33 -3.05
C ARG A 19 -6.80 3.48 -4.01
N LEU A 20 -6.03 2.40 -4.23
CA LEU A 20 -4.84 2.40 -5.09
C LEU A 20 -5.08 2.96 -6.50
N ALA A 21 -6.26 2.68 -7.07
CA ALA A 21 -6.65 3.20 -8.39
C ALA A 21 -6.80 4.72 -8.41
N GLU A 22 -7.16 5.34 -7.29
CA GLU A 22 -7.25 6.79 -7.18
C GLU A 22 -5.88 7.43 -7.07
N ALA A 23 -4.98 6.86 -6.26
CA ALA A 23 -3.59 7.31 -6.19
C ALA A 23 -2.94 7.32 -7.59
N GLN A 24 -3.16 6.25 -8.36
CA GLN A 24 -2.74 6.18 -9.76
C GLN A 24 -3.36 7.31 -10.61
N ARG A 25 -4.68 7.54 -10.54
CA ARG A 25 -5.35 8.61 -11.29
C ARG A 25 -4.87 10.02 -10.91
N GLN A 26 -4.40 10.21 -9.69
CA GLN A 26 -3.84 11.49 -9.22
C GLN A 26 -2.37 11.68 -9.63
N GLY A 27 -1.78 10.75 -10.39
CA GLY A 27 -0.40 10.86 -10.87
C GLY A 27 0.64 10.52 -9.81
N VAL A 28 0.28 9.77 -8.77
CA VAL A 28 1.26 9.26 -7.79
C VAL A 28 2.20 8.29 -8.50
N GLY A 29 3.50 8.53 -8.40
CA GLY A 29 4.54 7.68 -8.99
C GLY A 29 4.94 6.51 -8.09
N LEU A 30 4.76 6.63 -6.77
CA LEU A 30 5.01 5.59 -5.79
C LEU A 30 4.08 5.78 -4.58
N GLN A 31 3.37 4.72 -4.18
CA GLN A 31 2.66 4.70 -2.91
C GLN A 31 3.42 3.84 -1.89
N LEU A 32 3.71 4.44 -0.74
CA LEU A 32 4.26 3.78 0.44
C LEU A 32 3.15 3.67 1.48
N SER A 33 2.85 2.47 1.91
CA SER A 33 1.84 2.24 2.93
C SER A 33 2.33 1.35 4.06
N GLY A 34 1.90 1.64 5.28
CA GLY A 34 1.93 0.68 6.39
C GLY A 34 0.56 0.03 6.52
N HIS A 35 0.43 -1.14 7.14
CA HIS A 35 -0.87 -1.66 7.60
C HIS A 35 -0.69 -2.68 8.74
N THR A 36 -1.77 -3.15 9.38
CA THR A 36 -1.88 -3.95 10.64
C THR A 36 -1.06 -5.26 10.74
N HIS A 37 0.25 -5.22 10.48
CA HIS A 37 1.20 -6.32 10.61
C HIS A 37 0.76 -7.62 9.90
N ASN A 38 -0.04 -7.50 8.82
CA ASN A 38 -0.70 -8.61 8.14
C ASN A 38 -1.60 -9.47 9.06
N GLY A 39 -2.29 -8.86 10.04
CA GLY A 39 -3.10 -9.58 11.01
C GLY A 39 -2.22 -10.46 11.91
N GLN A 40 -1.49 -9.81 12.82
CA GLN A 40 -0.45 -10.41 13.67
C GLN A 40 -0.82 -11.74 14.35
N LEU A 41 -2.12 -12.03 14.56
CA LEU A 41 -2.60 -13.23 15.23
C LEU A 41 -3.44 -14.07 14.28
N PHE A 42 -3.33 -15.39 14.37
CA PHE A 42 -4.27 -16.31 13.73
C PHE A 42 -5.66 -16.16 14.36
N PRO A 43 -6.76 -16.13 13.57
CA PRO A 43 -6.85 -16.23 12.11
C PRO A 43 -6.96 -14.87 11.39
N ILE A 44 -6.66 -13.76 12.06
CA ILE A 44 -6.88 -12.39 11.56
C ILE A 44 -6.12 -12.12 10.25
N ASN A 45 -4.95 -12.75 10.07
CA ASN A 45 -4.17 -12.69 8.84
C ASN A 45 -4.96 -13.07 7.58
N PHE A 46 -5.92 -14.00 7.68
CA PHE A 46 -6.76 -14.38 6.54
C PHE A 46 -7.76 -13.29 6.18
N VAL A 47 -8.39 -12.67 7.19
CA VAL A 47 -9.34 -11.57 7.01
C VAL A 47 -8.64 -10.36 6.38
N VAL A 48 -7.42 -10.04 6.83
CA VAL A 48 -6.61 -8.96 6.26
C VAL A 48 -6.30 -9.22 4.78
N GLY A 49 -5.95 -10.46 4.40
CA GLY A 49 -5.72 -10.81 3.00
C GLY A 49 -6.95 -10.71 2.10
N TRP A 50 -8.17 -10.76 2.66
CA TRP A 50 -9.41 -10.58 1.89
C TRP A 50 -9.83 -9.13 1.75
N ILE A 51 -9.53 -8.29 2.74
CA ILE A 51 -9.91 -6.87 2.73
C ILE A 51 -8.95 -6.05 1.86
N TYR A 52 -7.66 -6.37 1.89
CA TYR A 52 -6.63 -5.59 1.23
C TYR A 52 -6.12 -6.24 -0.05
N GLU A 53 -6.08 -5.45 -1.12
CA GLU A 53 -5.50 -5.86 -2.39
C GLU A 53 -3.99 -6.11 -2.29
N ASN A 54 -3.29 -5.34 -1.44
CA ASN A 54 -1.88 -5.56 -1.11
C ASN A 54 -1.66 -5.39 0.40
N PRO A 55 -1.77 -6.47 1.20
CA PRO A 55 -1.63 -6.37 2.66
C PRO A 55 -0.17 -6.14 3.12
N TRP A 56 0.83 -6.56 2.34
CA TRP A 56 2.25 -6.31 2.57
C TRP A 56 3.06 -6.62 1.31
N GLY A 57 4.25 -6.03 1.19
CA GLY A 57 5.16 -6.26 0.07
C GLY A 57 4.90 -5.34 -1.14
N TYR A 58 5.50 -5.70 -2.27
CA TYR A 58 5.46 -4.91 -3.50
C TYR A 58 4.36 -5.42 -4.45
N LEU A 59 3.53 -4.50 -4.93
CA LEU A 59 2.53 -4.72 -5.97
C LEU A 59 2.72 -3.69 -7.09
N LYS A 60 2.60 -4.13 -8.35
CA LYS A 60 2.53 -3.24 -9.51
C LYS A 60 1.12 -3.29 -10.10
N LYS A 61 0.26 -2.34 -9.72
CA LYS A 61 -1.12 -2.25 -10.19
C LYS A 61 -1.20 -1.39 -11.45
N GLY A 62 -1.42 -2.01 -12.62
CA GLY A 62 -1.56 -1.26 -13.87
C GLY A 62 -0.38 -0.33 -14.20
N GLY A 63 0.84 -0.72 -13.80
CA GLY A 63 2.05 0.11 -13.96
C GLY A 63 2.40 0.97 -12.74
N HIS A 64 1.46 1.19 -11.81
CA HIS A 64 1.64 1.97 -10.60
C HIS A 64 2.27 1.12 -9.48
N PRO A 65 3.48 1.45 -8.99
CA PRO A 65 4.14 0.71 -7.92
C PRO A 65 3.57 1.10 -6.54
N VAL A 66 3.21 0.08 -5.77
CA VAL A 66 2.69 0.18 -4.41
C VAL A 66 3.57 -0.69 -3.52
N LEU A 67 4.14 -0.11 -2.46
CA LEU A 67 4.96 -0.81 -1.49
C LEU A 67 4.31 -0.73 -0.11
N CYS A 68 3.92 -1.88 0.42
CA CYS A 68 3.35 -2.01 1.75
C CYS A 68 4.40 -2.54 2.74
N LEU A 69 4.86 -1.66 3.62
CA LEU A 69 5.92 -1.89 4.60
C LEU A 69 5.30 -2.15 5.97
N LEU A 70 4.80 -3.37 6.20
CA LEU A 70 4.64 -3.94 7.54
C LEU A 70 4.28 -5.43 7.42
N ARG A 71 5.26 -6.30 7.64
CA ARG A 71 5.05 -7.74 7.87
C ARG A 71 5.82 -8.09 9.14
N LEU A 72 5.11 -8.29 10.25
CA LEU A 72 5.74 -9.06 11.32
C LEU A 72 5.80 -10.50 10.85
N ARG A 73 7.01 -11.07 10.82
CA ARG A 73 7.13 -12.53 10.79
C ARG A 73 6.59 -12.99 12.12
N HIS A 74 5.51 -13.76 12.12
CA HIS A 74 5.13 -14.47 13.32
C HIS A 74 6.26 -15.45 13.65
N LEU A 75 6.70 -15.44 14.91
CA LEU A 75 7.50 -16.49 15.51
C LEU A 75 6.62 -17.74 15.53
N GLY A 76 6.83 -18.64 14.57
CA GLY A 76 6.14 -19.91 14.43
C GLY A 76 6.90 -20.78 13.46
#